data_AF-A0A414Q2V9-F1
#
_entry.id   AF-A0A414Q2V9-F1
#
_cell.length_a   1.000
_cell.length_b   1.000
_cell.length_c   1.000
_cell.angle_alpha   90.00
_cell.angle_beta   90.00
_cell.angle_gamma   90.00
#
_symmetry.space_group_name_H-M   'P 1'
#
loop_
_entity.id
_entity.type
_entity.pdbx_description
1 polymer ?
#
loop_
_entity_poly.entity_id
_entity_poly.type
_entity_poly.pdbx_seq_one_letter_code
_entity_poly.pdbx_strand_id
1 'polypeptide(L)'
;MHRFHYFIISACMLFTSCNKDEVITEEVGGQPIIELDSETGIYTVKVDHELTIAPTYQNVEDALFAWTIDGTLVSSGPSLQRTWNECGDFYVKLRVDNAEGYAEEELKVEVKELTPPVISLALPSQGLKVVRNTDYTFTPDIQHSDVEGFKIEWVREGKIVSTENTYTFNEKELGVYTVTINASNIDGTTTKDVSVEVVETMPYVVKFPTPSYLQTSTDRYTFADRPVFLRPLLEYFDNPRFEWSVDGQVMEGEVERMFKFTPSAPGEYTVSCTVSEDTPTEKISRNIDKGKTAVTATVKVVCVDKKEQDGFRASGSSKLWNKVYEYTPAPGQFINETSTIGGMTGNETSPEAAVAWATQRLKDKLHVSLGSFGGYIIVGFDHSIPNSGNQYDFCVQGNAFDGSSEPGIVWVMQDINGNGLPDDEWYELKGSEAGKEETIQNFEVTYYRPEGKKMDVQWISSDGRNGWVDYLSAYHTQDYYYPAWISENSYTLTGTCLAARNTQDSQTGYWDNQSYDWGYVDNFGNDQIEGGSTVDGSGQRNGFKISNAIHADGTEANLQYIDFIKIQCGVLAKSGWLGEVSTEVFSFEDLTK
;
A
#
# COMPACT_ATOMS: atom_id res chain seq x y z
N MET A 1 7.36 -9.04 -50.34
CA MET A 1 8.23 -7.84 -50.35
C MET A 1 8.52 -7.53 -48.89
N HIS A 2 9.72 -7.44 -48.34
CA HIS A 2 11.11 -7.42 -48.82
C HIS A 2 11.95 -8.16 -47.77
N ARG A 3 12.82 -9.09 -48.20
CA ARG A 3 13.90 -9.67 -47.38
C ARG A 3 15.18 -8.89 -47.65
N PHE A 4 15.78 -8.30 -46.63
CA PHE A 4 17.13 -7.74 -46.73
C PHE A 4 18.15 -8.88 -46.61
N HIS A 5 18.93 -9.07 -47.67
CA HIS A 5 20.11 -9.93 -47.70
C HIS A 5 21.33 -9.03 -47.54
N TYR A 6 22.19 -9.30 -46.55
CA TYR A 6 23.55 -8.79 -46.56
C TYR A 6 24.48 -9.89 -47.10
N PHE A 7 24.98 -9.62 -48.30
CA PHE A 7 26.12 -10.29 -48.91
C PHE A 7 27.40 -9.71 -48.29
N ILE A 8 28.29 -10.57 -47.78
CA ILE A 8 29.71 -10.25 -47.69
C ILE A 8 30.49 -11.35 -48.40
N ILE A 9 31.28 -10.89 -49.36
CA ILE A 9 32.12 -11.61 -50.30
C ILE A 9 33.42 -11.99 -49.59
N SER A 10 33.72 -13.29 -49.50
CA SER A 10 35.06 -13.77 -49.13
C SER A 10 35.79 -14.25 -50.38
N ALA A 11 36.91 -13.60 -50.65
CA ALA A 11 37.78 -13.84 -51.79
C ALA A 11 38.48 -15.20 -51.69
N CYS A 12 38.41 -15.96 -52.78
CA CYS A 12 39.19 -17.16 -53.02
C CYS A 12 40.69 -16.83 -53.19
N MET A 13 41.56 -17.55 -52.48
CA MET A 13 42.88 -17.90 -52.99
C MET A 13 42.97 -19.41 -53.13
N LEU A 14 43.19 -19.85 -54.36
CA LEU A 14 43.59 -21.21 -54.72
C LEU A 14 45.10 -21.33 -54.58
N PHE A 15 45.56 -22.36 -53.88
CA PHE A 15 46.79 -23.07 -54.26
C PHE A 15 46.47 -24.55 -54.39
N THR A 16 46.69 -25.05 -55.60
CA THR A 16 46.59 -26.46 -55.96
C THR A 16 47.83 -27.22 -55.49
N SER A 17 47.65 -28.41 -54.94
CA SER A 17 48.62 -29.50 -55.08
C SER A 17 47.86 -30.82 -55.12
N CYS A 18 47.97 -31.53 -56.25
CA CYS A 18 47.49 -32.89 -56.40
C CYS A 18 48.51 -33.85 -55.77
N ASN A 19 48.01 -34.86 -55.06
CA ASN A 19 48.50 -36.22 -55.28
C ASN A 19 47.37 -37.23 -55.07
N LYS A 20 47.31 -38.18 -56.01
CA LYS A 20 46.57 -39.44 -55.91
C LYS A 20 47.26 -40.30 -54.85
N ASP A 21 46.49 -40.95 -54.00
CA ASP A 21 46.56 -42.40 -53.77
C ASP A 21 45.41 -42.81 -52.86
N GLU A 22 44.70 -43.89 -53.23
CA GLU A 22 43.77 -44.59 -52.35
C GLU A 22 44.56 -45.19 -51.18
N VAL A 23 44.52 -44.50 -50.05
CA VAL A 23 44.81 -45.09 -48.75
C VAL A 23 43.53 -44.93 -47.95
N ILE A 24 42.96 -46.05 -47.50
CA ILE A 24 42.00 -46.06 -46.41
C ILE A 24 42.79 -45.55 -45.20
N THR A 25 42.78 -44.24 -44.98
CA THR A 25 43.22 -43.65 -43.73
C THR A 25 42.10 -43.90 -42.73
N GLU A 26 42.37 -44.73 -41.73
CA GLU A 26 41.71 -44.63 -40.43
C GLU A 26 41.57 -43.15 -40.09
N GLU A 27 40.37 -42.71 -39.67
CA GLU A 27 40.19 -41.37 -39.12
C GLU A 27 41.21 -41.20 -37.99
N VAL A 28 42.25 -40.42 -38.29
CA VAL A 28 43.24 -39.99 -37.32
C VAL A 28 42.49 -39.13 -36.31
N GLY A 29 42.57 -39.52 -35.03
CA GLY A 29 41.88 -38.86 -33.93
C GLY A 29 41.97 -37.34 -34.03
N GLY A 30 40.83 -36.67 -33.86
CA GLY A 30 40.76 -35.21 -33.85
C GLY A 30 41.03 -34.60 -32.48
N GLN A 31 41.07 -33.28 -32.41
CA GLN A 31 40.95 -32.58 -31.12
C GLN A 31 39.60 -32.96 -30.45
N PRO A 32 39.53 -32.93 -29.11
CA PRO A 32 38.28 -33.18 -28.40
C PRO A 32 37.18 -32.25 -28.91
N ILE A 33 35.94 -32.75 -28.96
CA ILE A 33 34.76 -31.93 -29.22
C ILE A 33 33.88 -32.04 -27.98
N ILE A 34 33.45 -30.88 -27.46
CA ILE A 34 32.56 -30.77 -26.31
C ILE A 34 31.20 -30.29 -26.83
N GLU A 35 30.15 -31.00 -26.47
CA GLU A 35 28.77 -30.58 -26.72
C GLU A 35 28.05 -30.55 -25.38
N LEU A 36 27.76 -29.34 -24.89
CA LEU A 36 27.09 -29.11 -23.61
C LEU A 36 25.66 -29.70 -23.62
N ASP A 37 25.21 -30.17 -22.46
CA ASP A 37 23.83 -30.62 -22.22
C ASP A 37 22.83 -29.46 -22.03
N SER A 38 23.27 -28.22 -22.30
CA SER A 38 22.46 -27.01 -22.35
C SER A 38 22.70 -26.26 -23.66
N GLU A 39 21.63 -25.96 -24.40
CA GLU A 39 21.69 -25.20 -25.66
C GLU A 39 22.23 -23.77 -25.48
N THR A 40 22.10 -23.21 -24.28
CA THR A 40 22.52 -21.82 -23.97
C THR A 40 23.84 -21.75 -23.22
N GLY A 41 24.35 -22.87 -22.70
CA GLY A 41 25.45 -22.89 -21.75
C GLY A 41 25.12 -22.27 -20.39
N ILE A 42 23.84 -22.01 -20.10
CA ILE A 42 23.36 -21.51 -18.80
C ILE A 42 22.66 -22.65 -18.07
N TYR A 43 23.03 -22.85 -16.81
CA TYR A 43 22.44 -23.82 -15.90
C TYR A 43 21.89 -23.08 -14.68
N THR A 44 20.73 -23.48 -14.19
CA THR A 44 20.13 -22.90 -12.98
C THR A 44 20.00 -23.97 -11.92
N VAL A 45 20.43 -23.66 -10.69
CA VAL A 45 20.25 -24.51 -9.51
C VAL A 45 19.87 -23.63 -8.32
N LYS A 46 19.23 -24.19 -7.29
CA LYS A 46 19.02 -23.46 -6.03
C LYS A 46 20.18 -23.71 -5.09
N VAL A 47 20.43 -22.76 -4.19
CA VAL A 47 21.44 -22.91 -3.14
C VAL A 47 21.22 -24.21 -2.37
N ASP A 48 22.31 -24.89 -2.02
CA ASP A 48 22.35 -26.18 -1.33
C ASP A 48 21.76 -27.37 -2.10
N HIS A 49 21.31 -27.18 -3.35
CA HIS A 49 20.92 -28.28 -4.24
C HIS A 49 22.08 -28.70 -5.14
N GLU A 50 22.21 -30.01 -5.39
CA GLU A 50 23.24 -30.55 -6.28
C GLU A 50 22.83 -30.34 -7.76
N LEU A 51 23.74 -29.78 -8.55
CA LEU A 51 23.63 -29.71 -10.00
C LEU A 51 24.57 -30.76 -10.62
N THR A 52 24.04 -31.51 -11.57
CA THR A 52 24.83 -32.37 -12.47
C THR A 52 24.90 -31.73 -13.84
N ILE A 53 26.11 -31.53 -14.36
CA ILE A 53 26.40 -31.12 -15.73
C ILE A 53 27.11 -32.27 -16.42
N ALA A 54 26.52 -32.80 -17.48
CA ALA A 54 27.01 -33.99 -18.18
C ALA A 54 27.06 -33.76 -19.70
N PRO A 55 28.10 -33.05 -20.19
CA PRO A 55 28.29 -32.85 -21.63
C PRO A 55 28.51 -34.18 -22.37
N THR A 56 28.30 -34.14 -23.68
CA THR A 56 28.68 -35.23 -24.58
C THR A 56 29.97 -34.87 -25.31
N TYR A 57 30.72 -35.90 -25.71
CA TYR A 57 32.09 -35.73 -26.18
C TYR A 57 32.40 -36.58 -27.41
N GLN A 58 33.28 -36.07 -28.29
CA GLN A 58 33.90 -36.84 -29.38
C GLN A 58 35.43 -36.70 -29.31
N ASN A 59 36.16 -37.69 -29.84
CA ASN A 59 37.63 -37.76 -29.83
C ASN A 59 38.27 -37.70 -28.41
N VAL A 60 37.66 -38.37 -27.43
CA VAL A 60 38.10 -38.32 -26.01
C VAL A 60 38.75 -39.61 -25.49
N GLU A 61 39.24 -40.48 -26.38
CA GLU A 61 40.05 -41.62 -25.96
C GLU A 61 41.31 -41.14 -25.22
N ASP A 62 41.55 -41.69 -24.02
CA ASP A 62 42.63 -41.30 -23.10
C ASP A 62 42.69 -39.78 -22.77
N ALA A 63 41.57 -39.06 -22.89
CA ALA A 63 41.51 -37.64 -22.61
C ALA A 63 41.48 -37.31 -21.11
N LEU A 64 42.04 -36.15 -20.75
CA LEU A 64 42.00 -35.58 -19.41
C LEU A 64 40.95 -34.47 -19.35
N PHE A 65 40.12 -34.50 -18.31
CA PHE A 65 39.08 -33.51 -18.05
C PHE A 65 39.51 -32.60 -16.90
N ALA A 66 39.29 -31.30 -17.06
CA ALA A 66 39.52 -30.30 -16.03
C ALA A 66 38.35 -29.32 -15.97
N TRP A 67 37.63 -29.35 -14.85
CA TRP A 67 36.60 -28.37 -14.53
C TRP A 67 37.20 -27.34 -13.57
N THR A 68 37.14 -26.06 -13.92
CA THR A 68 37.68 -24.98 -13.09
C THR A 68 36.64 -23.90 -12.83
N ILE A 69 36.69 -23.31 -11.63
CA ILE A 69 35.94 -22.11 -11.24
C ILE A 69 36.97 -21.13 -10.69
N ASP A 70 37.01 -19.90 -11.22
CA ASP A 70 38.01 -18.89 -10.88
C ASP A 70 39.46 -19.41 -10.94
N GLY A 71 39.74 -20.27 -11.93
CA GLY A 71 41.05 -20.91 -12.12
C GLY A 71 41.39 -22.03 -11.13
N THR A 72 40.51 -22.35 -10.19
CA THR A 72 40.68 -23.47 -9.25
C THR A 72 40.04 -24.73 -9.80
N LEU A 73 40.79 -25.84 -9.85
CA LEU A 73 40.28 -27.15 -10.26
C LEU A 73 39.25 -27.67 -9.26
N VAL A 74 38.02 -27.93 -9.73
CA VAL A 74 36.91 -28.42 -8.91
C VAL A 74 36.49 -29.85 -9.23
N SER A 75 36.81 -30.37 -10.42
CA SER A 75 36.58 -31.76 -10.81
C SER A 75 37.52 -32.17 -11.95
N SER A 76 37.83 -33.46 -12.04
CA SER A 76 38.58 -34.08 -13.14
C SER A 76 37.83 -35.22 -13.83
N GLY A 77 36.51 -35.33 -13.61
CA GLY A 77 35.66 -36.31 -14.25
C GLY A 77 35.03 -35.79 -15.56
N PRO A 78 34.43 -36.68 -16.38
CA PRO A 78 33.72 -36.28 -17.60
C PRO A 78 32.42 -35.50 -17.33
N SER A 79 31.96 -35.46 -16.08
CA SER A 79 30.81 -34.67 -15.63
C SER A 79 31.18 -33.88 -14.37
N LEU A 80 30.43 -32.80 -14.12
CA LEU A 80 30.51 -32.04 -12.87
C LEU A 80 29.28 -32.33 -12.03
N GLN A 81 29.48 -32.79 -10.80
CA GLN A 81 28.45 -32.84 -9.76
C GLN A 81 28.89 -31.92 -8.64
N ARG A 82 28.08 -30.91 -8.32
CA ARG A 82 28.47 -29.90 -7.34
C ARG A 82 27.25 -29.23 -6.72
N THR A 83 27.41 -28.85 -5.46
CA THR A 83 26.50 -27.98 -4.71
C THR A 83 27.18 -26.63 -4.48
N TRP A 84 26.40 -25.56 -4.62
CA TRP A 84 26.80 -24.21 -4.26
C TRP A 84 26.03 -23.78 -3.02
N ASN A 85 26.75 -23.20 -2.06
CA ASN A 85 26.22 -22.76 -0.76
C ASN A 85 25.96 -21.24 -0.69
N GLU A 86 26.20 -20.53 -1.80
CA GLU A 86 25.98 -19.09 -1.93
C GLU A 86 25.27 -18.83 -3.25
N CYS A 87 24.31 -17.90 -3.23
CA CYS A 87 23.61 -17.45 -4.43
C CYS A 87 24.53 -16.60 -5.30
N GLY A 88 24.31 -16.65 -6.61
CA GLY A 88 25.06 -15.82 -7.56
C GLY A 88 25.32 -16.51 -8.90
N ASP A 89 26.04 -15.79 -9.75
CA ASP A 89 26.47 -16.27 -11.04
C ASP A 89 27.90 -16.82 -10.95
N PHE A 90 28.07 -18.09 -11.26
CA PHE A 90 29.37 -18.75 -11.26
C PHE A 90 29.76 -19.14 -12.69
N TYR A 91 30.99 -18.80 -13.08
CA TYR A 91 31.52 -19.16 -14.39
C TYR A 91 32.38 -20.42 -14.24
N VAL A 92 31.97 -21.49 -14.91
CA VAL A 92 32.65 -22.78 -14.88
C VAL A 92 33.29 -22.99 -16.25
N LYS A 93 34.57 -23.33 -16.25
CA LYS A 93 35.29 -23.68 -17.48
C LYS A 93 35.57 -25.17 -17.49
N LEU A 94 35.13 -25.85 -18.54
CA LEU A 94 35.49 -27.22 -18.86
C LEU A 94 36.60 -27.20 -19.91
N ARG A 95 37.68 -27.90 -19.64
CA ARG A 95 38.74 -28.18 -20.62
C ARG A 95 38.95 -29.68 -20.75
N VAL A 96 39.05 -30.15 -21.98
CA VAL A 96 39.32 -31.55 -22.31
C VAL A 96 40.57 -31.61 -23.18
N ASP A 97 41.59 -32.34 -22.74
CA ASP A 97 42.87 -32.50 -23.43
C ASP A 97 43.06 -33.95 -23.89
N ASN A 98 43.48 -34.17 -25.13
CA ASN A 98 43.95 -35.47 -25.64
C ASN A 98 45.35 -35.30 -26.27
N ALA A 99 45.89 -36.35 -26.91
CA ALA A 99 47.21 -36.30 -27.55
C ALA A 99 47.30 -35.29 -28.73
N GLU A 100 46.16 -34.95 -29.34
CA GLU A 100 46.04 -34.17 -30.58
C GLU A 100 45.69 -32.68 -30.30
N GLY A 101 45.35 -32.34 -29.06
CA GLY A 101 45.11 -30.97 -28.62
C GLY A 101 44.11 -30.88 -27.46
N TYR A 102 43.41 -29.75 -27.38
CA TYR A 102 42.40 -29.52 -26.35
C TYR A 102 41.20 -28.77 -26.91
N ALA A 103 40.05 -28.95 -26.27
CA ALA A 103 38.88 -28.09 -26.41
C ALA A 103 38.49 -27.50 -25.06
N GLU A 104 37.85 -26.35 -25.08
CA GLU A 104 37.36 -25.68 -23.89
C GLU A 104 35.99 -25.06 -24.12
N GLU A 105 35.15 -25.12 -23.10
CA GLU A 105 33.85 -24.46 -23.04
C GLU A 105 33.71 -23.73 -21.72
N GLU A 106 33.12 -22.54 -21.75
CA GLU A 106 32.76 -21.76 -20.56
C GLU A 106 31.25 -21.72 -20.43
N LEU A 107 30.75 -22.00 -19.23
CA LEU A 107 29.33 -22.05 -18.92
C LEU A 107 29.01 -21.23 -17.68
N LYS A 108 27.76 -20.79 -17.59
CA LYS A 108 27.24 -20.01 -16.46
C LYS A 108 26.34 -20.89 -15.59
N VAL A 109 26.60 -20.93 -14.29
CA VAL A 109 25.71 -21.51 -13.29
C VAL A 109 25.07 -20.38 -12.49
N GLU A 110 23.75 -20.22 -12.61
CA GLU A 110 22.93 -19.31 -11.82
C GLU A 110 22.43 -20.04 -10.57
N VAL A 111 22.98 -19.70 -9.41
CA VAL A 111 22.56 -20.25 -8.12
C VAL A 111 21.54 -19.30 -7.50
N LYS A 112 20.28 -19.75 -7.43
CA LYS A 112 19.14 -18.97 -6.93
C LYS A 112 18.84 -19.30 -5.47
N GLU A 113 18.17 -18.39 -4.77
CA GLU A 113 17.74 -18.62 -3.40
C GLU A 113 16.61 -19.67 -3.32
N LEU A 114 16.46 -20.27 -2.13
CA LEU A 114 15.29 -21.08 -1.80
C LEU A 114 14.09 -20.18 -1.55
N THR A 115 12.94 -20.57 -2.08
CA THR A 115 11.67 -19.84 -1.97
C THR A 115 10.63 -20.68 -1.23
N PRO A 116 10.81 -20.97 0.07
CA PRO A 116 9.77 -21.63 0.85
C PRO A 116 8.50 -20.77 0.90
N PRO A 117 7.31 -21.35 1.16
CA PRO A 117 6.08 -20.57 1.16
C PRO A 117 6.08 -19.47 2.22
N VAL A 118 5.45 -18.32 1.95
CA VAL A 118 5.27 -17.25 2.94
C VAL A 118 3.79 -17.02 3.17
N ILE A 119 3.33 -17.16 4.43
CA ILE A 119 1.90 -17.18 4.78
C ILE A 119 1.46 -15.81 5.32
N SER A 120 0.74 -15.02 4.52
CA SER A 120 0.11 -13.78 4.94
C SER A 120 -1.38 -13.95 5.24
N LEU A 121 -1.88 -13.20 6.23
CA LEU A 121 -3.27 -13.20 6.66
C LEU A 121 -3.67 -11.79 7.11
N ALA A 122 -4.77 -11.27 6.56
CA ALA A 122 -5.43 -10.08 7.11
C ALA A 122 -6.17 -10.42 8.41
N LEU A 123 -5.47 -10.22 9.54
CA LEU A 123 -6.03 -10.39 10.87
C LEU A 123 -6.30 -9.03 11.51
N PRO A 124 -7.39 -8.87 12.29
CA PRO A 124 -7.62 -7.68 13.08
C PRO A 124 -6.46 -7.41 14.06
N SER A 125 -6.07 -6.16 14.24
CA SER A 125 -4.97 -5.75 15.13
C SER A 125 -5.18 -6.16 16.59
N GLN A 126 -6.44 -6.27 17.04
CA GLN A 126 -6.81 -6.71 18.40
C GLN A 126 -6.90 -8.24 18.55
N GLY A 127 -6.45 -9.00 17.54
CA GLY A 127 -6.58 -10.46 17.48
C GLY A 127 -7.94 -10.91 16.94
N LEU A 128 -7.97 -12.13 16.41
CA LEU A 128 -9.16 -12.71 15.79
C LEU A 128 -10.14 -13.22 16.86
N LYS A 129 -11.35 -12.67 16.85
CA LYS A 129 -12.46 -13.08 17.71
C LYS A 129 -13.61 -13.60 16.86
N VAL A 130 -14.21 -14.71 17.28
CA VAL A 130 -15.31 -15.36 16.57
C VAL A 130 -16.43 -15.66 17.57
N VAL A 131 -17.67 -15.31 17.24
CA VAL A 131 -18.82 -15.70 18.07
C VAL A 131 -19.01 -17.21 17.99
N ARG A 132 -19.28 -17.85 19.13
CA ARG A 132 -19.54 -19.30 19.20
C ARG A 132 -20.60 -19.77 18.19
N ASN A 133 -20.40 -20.96 17.63
CA ASN A 133 -21.24 -21.58 16.60
C ASN A 133 -21.36 -20.76 15.30
N THR A 134 -20.44 -19.81 15.04
CA THR A 134 -20.36 -19.08 13.78
C THR A 134 -19.17 -19.57 12.97
N ASP A 135 -19.37 -19.69 11.66
CA ASP A 135 -18.31 -20.04 10.72
C ASP A 135 -17.39 -18.84 10.51
N TYR A 136 -16.08 -19.07 10.63
CA TYR A 136 -15.04 -18.15 10.20
C TYR A 136 -14.12 -18.86 9.21
N THR A 137 -13.99 -18.34 7.99
CA THR A 137 -13.17 -18.97 6.94
C THR A 137 -11.84 -18.24 6.79
N PHE A 138 -10.74 -18.94 7.10
CA PHE A 138 -9.39 -18.50 6.81
C PHE A 138 -9.11 -18.59 5.31
N THR A 139 -8.59 -17.50 4.75
CA THR A 139 -8.16 -17.40 3.35
C THR A 139 -6.79 -16.72 3.31
N PRO A 140 -5.69 -17.47 3.55
CA PRO A 140 -4.34 -16.91 3.54
C PRO A 140 -3.92 -16.57 2.11
N ASP A 141 -3.12 -15.51 1.98
CA ASP A 141 -2.31 -15.29 0.79
C ASP A 141 -0.95 -15.95 0.99
N ILE A 142 -0.55 -16.81 0.04
CA ILE A 142 0.63 -17.66 0.16
C ILE A 142 1.54 -17.43 -1.03
N GLN A 143 2.62 -16.67 -0.80
CA GLN A 143 3.69 -16.50 -1.75
C GLN A 143 4.41 -17.83 -1.98
N HIS A 144 4.87 -18.07 -3.21
CA HIS A 144 5.58 -19.30 -3.63
C HIS A 144 4.75 -20.59 -3.53
N SER A 145 3.42 -20.45 -3.61
CA SER A 145 2.50 -21.57 -3.74
C SER A 145 2.49 -22.19 -5.15
N ASP A 146 3.07 -21.49 -6.13
CA ASP A 146 3.30 -21.95 -7.51
C ASP A 146 4.53 -22.85 -7.66
N VAL A 147 5.41 -22.90 -6.65
CA VAL A 147 6.61 -23.72 -6.64
C VAL A 147 6.27 -25.21 -6.49
N GLU A 148 7.01 -26.08 -7.19
CA GLU A 148 6.78 -27.53 -7.19
C GLU A 148 6.68 -28.12 -5.78
N GLY A 149 5.76 -29.06 -5.62
CA GLY A 149 5.56 -29.78 -4.35
C GLY A 149 4.78 -29.00 -3.31
N PHE A 150 4.18 -27.85 -3.67
CA PHE A 150 3.37 -27.06 -2.75
C PHE A 150 2.25 -27.85 -2.09
N LYS A 151 2.15 -27.75 -0.77
CA LYS A 151 1.13 -28.37 0.09
C LYS A 151 0.83 -27.48 1.29
N ILE A 152 -0.42 -27.51 1.74
CA ILE A 152 -0.88 -26.83 2.96
C ILE A 152 -1.60 -27.81 3.89
N GLU A 153 -1.36 -27.68 5.18
CA GLU A 153 -2.06 -28.42 6.24
C GLU A 153 -2.52 -27.45 7.33
N TRP A 154 -3.78 -27.56 7.71
CA TRP A 154 -4.36 -26.87 8.85
C TRP A 154 -4.36 -27.83 10.03
N VAL A 155 -3.75 -27.42 11.14
CA VAL A 155 -3.59 -28.27 12.32
C VAL A 155 -4.26 -27.64 13.52
N ARG A 156 -5.03 -28.44 14.26
CA ARG A 156 -5.62 -28.09 15.56
C ARG A 156 -5.40 -29.22 16.53
N GLU A 157 -4.93 -28.90 17.74
CA GLU A 157 -4.63 -29.89 18.79
C GLU A 157 -3.75 -31.07 18.29
N GLY A 158 -2.80 -30.77 17.40
CA GLY A 158 -1.89 -31.76 16.81
C GLY A 158 -2.51 -32.66 15.74
N LYS A 159 -3.74 -32.39 15.29
CA LYS A 159 -4.41 -33.13 14.20
C LYS A 159 -4.60 -32.26 12.97
N ILE A 160 -4.35 -32.82 11.80
CA ILE A 160 -4.69 -32.18 10.52
C ILE A 160 -6.22 -32.15 10.40
N VAL A 161 -6.79 -30.96 10.32
CA VAL A 161 -8.22 -30.71 10.18
C VAL A 161 -8.63 -30.33 8.76
N SER A 162 -7.70 -29.87 7.92
CA SER A 162 -7.91 -29.59 6.50
C SER A 162 -6.58 -29.61 5.75
N THR A 163 -6.63 -29.88 4.45
CA THR A 163 -5.52 -29.74 3.49
C THR A 163 -5.89 -28.86 2.29
N GLU A 164 -7.05 -28.19 2.37
CA GLU A 164 -7.51 -27.25 1.35
C GLU A 164 -6.80 -25.90 1.52
N ASN A 165 -6.80 -25.06 0.48
CA ASN A 165 -6.23 -23.70 0.55
C ASN A 165 -6.95 -22.79 1.57
N THR A 166 -8.18 -23.13 1.95
CA THR A 166 -8.97 -22.44 2.97
C THR A 166 -9.37 -23.39 4.09
N TYR A 167 -9.73 -22.83 5.24
CA TYR A 167 -10.24 -23.59 6.37
C TYR A 167 -11.35 -22.83 7.10
N THR A 168 -12.49 -23.49 7.28
CA THR A 168 -13.60 -22.96 8.07
C THR A 168 -13.50 -23.45 9.51
N PHE A 169 -13.27 -22.51 10.41
CA PHE A 169 -13.29 -22.69 11.85
C PHE A 169 -14.71 -22.46 12.38
N ASN A 170 -15.17 -23.37 13.24
CA ASN A 170 -16.42 -23.24 13.99
C ASN A 170 -16.23 -23.95 15.34
N GLU A 171 -16.48 -23.23 16.42
CA GLU A 171 -16.38 -23.77 17.77
C GLU A 171 -17.56 -23.35 18.64
N LYS A 172 -18.01 -24.28 19.48
CA LYS A 172 -19.15 -24.07 20.36
C LYS A 172 -18.75 -23.56 21.74
N GLU A 173 -17.64 -24.05 22.25
CA GLU A 173 -17.18 -23.76 23.60
C GLU A 173 -16.35 -22.48 23.59
N LEU A 174 -16.49 -21.68 24.65
CA LEU A 174 -15.75 -20.43 24.78
C LEU A 174 -14.30 -20.74 25.14
N GLY A 175 -13.36 -19.95 24.61
CA GLY A 175 -11.94 -20.13 24.90
C GLY A 175 -11.04 -19.63 23.77
N VAL A 176 -9.74 -19.78 23.97
CA VAL A 176 -8.73 -19.45 22.96
C VAL A 176 -8.25 -20.75 22.32
N TYR A 177 -8.34 -20.81 21.00
CA TYR A 177 -7.92 -21.95 20.18
C TYR A 177 -6.78 -21.54 19.28
N THR A 178 -5.79 -22.41 19.12
CA THR A 178 -4.73 -22.21 18.12
C THR A 178 -5.06 -22.97 16.85
N VAL A 179 -4.99 -22.26 15.72
CA VAL A 179 -4.99 -22.83 14.37
C VAL A 179 -3.58 -22.67 13.81
N THR A 180 -2.93 -23.79 13.52
CA THR A 180 -1.59 -23.80 12.93
C THR A 180 -1.71 -24.06 11.43
N ILE A 181 -1.04 -23.25 10.62
CA ILE A 181 -0.94 -23.41 9.16
C ILE A 181 0.48 -23.87 8.85
N ASN A 182 0.61 -25.04 8.25
CA ASN A 182 1.87 -25.54 7.73
C ASN A 182 1.81 -25.48 6.20
N ALA A 183 2.63 -24.65 5.58
CA ALA A 183 2.79 -24.60 4.13
C ALA A 183 4.18 -25.10 3.76
N SER A 184 4.29 -25.93 2.74
CA SER A 184 5.57 -26.50 2.28
C SER A 184 5.64 -26.56 0.77
N ASN A 185 6.84 -26.51 0.21
CA ASN A 185 7.14 -26.83 -1.19
C ASN A 185 8.52 -27.53 -1.24
N ILE A 186 9.06 -27.78 -2.44
CA ILE A 186 10.38 -28.42 -2.60
C ILE A 186 11.54 -27.62 -1.94
N ASP A 187 11.34 -26.33 -1.65
CA ASP A 187 12.36 -25.46 -1.08
C ASP A 187 12.31 -25.34 0.45
N GLY A 188 11.25 -25.85 1.09
CA GLY A 188 11.15 -25.81 2.55
C GLY A 188 9.73 -25.78 3.08
N THR A 189 9.61 -25.39 4.35
CA THR A 189 8.34 -25.36 5.09
C THR A 189 8.28 -24.12 5.96
N THR A 190 7.09 -23.52 6.01
CA THR A 190 6.75 -22.38 6.86
C THR A 190 5.55 -22.73 7.72
N THR A 191 5.63 -22.39 9.00
CA THR A 191 4.56 -22.61 9.97
C THR A 191 4.09 -21.27 10.52
N LYS A 192 2.77 -21.06 10.59
CA LYS A 192 2.15 -19.89 11.19
C LYS A 192 1.03 -20.28 12.16
N ASP A 193 1.13 -19.81 13.39
CA ASP A 193 0.09 -20.00 14.41
C ASP A 193 -0.83 -18.78 14.47
N VAL A 194 -2.13 -19.04 14.53
CA VAL A 194 -3.17 -18.02 14.72
C VAL A 194 -4.00 -18.36 15.94
N SER A 195 -4.12 -17.41 16.86
CA SER A 195 -5.01 -17.51 18.02
C SER A 195 -6.40 -17.00 17.67
N VAL A 196 -7.41 -17.85 17.90
CA VAL A 196 -8.84 -17.55 17.71
C VAL A 196 -9.51 -17.56 19.07
N GLU A 197 -10.03 -16.42 19.51
CA GLU A 197 -10.82 -16.33 20.74
C GLU A 197 -12.30 -16.50 20.42
N VAL A 198 -12.90 -17.57 20.92
CA VAL A 198 -14.33 -17.86 20.80
C VAL A 198 -15.07 -17.16 21.93
N VAL A 199 -15.90 -16.20 21.55
CA VAL A 199 -16.62 -15.33 22.49
C VAL A 199 -18.12 -15.58 22.43
N GLU A 200 -18.79 -15.27 23.54
CA GLU A 200 -20.26 -15.30 23.61
C GLU A 200 -20.86 -14.11 22.84
N THR A 201 -20.22 -12.94 22.95
CA THR A 201 -20.56 -11.71 22.23
C THR A 201 -19.27 -10.99 21.84
N MET A 202 -19.28 -10.30 20.70
CA MET A 202 -18.12 -9.50 20.29
C MET A 202 -17.80 -8.38 21.30
N PRO A 203 -16.53 -7.97 21.44
CA PRO A 203 -16.15 -6.87 22.32
C PRO A 203 -16.46 -5.53 21.64
N TYR A 204 -17.74 -5.14 21.65
CA TYR A 204 -18.19 -3.88 21.06
C TYR A 204 -17.30 -2.69 21.43
N VAL A 205 -16.86 -1.91 20.44
CA VAL A 205 -16.03 -0.72 20.65
C VAL A 205 -16.75 0.50 20.11
N VAL A 206 -16.79 1.55 20.93
CA VAL A 206 -17.24 2.89 20.54
C VAL A 206 -16.10 3.85 20.85
N LYS A 207 -15.66 4.63 19.86
CA LYS A 207 -14.59 5.64 20.06
C LYS A 207 -14.84 6.85 19.18
N PHE A 208 -14.43 8.03 19.63
CA PHE A 208 -14.40 9.21 18.77
C PHE A 208 -13.08 9.24 17.99
N PRO A 209 -13.11 9.63 16.69
CA PRO A 209 -11.89 9.75 15.92
C PRO A 209 -11.04 10.92 16.43
N THR A 210 -9.73 10.75 16.37
CA THR A 210 -8.76 11.84 16.53
C THR A 210 -8.71 12.66 15.23
N PRO A 211 -8.28 13.94 15.27
CA PRO A 211 -8.20 14.78 14.05
C PRO A 211 -7.25 14.24 12.96
N SER A 212 -6.25 13.45 13.36
CA SER A 212 -5.34 12.72 12.46
C SER A 212 -4.84 11.44 13.13
N TYR A 213 -4.14 10.60 12.36
CA TYR A 213 -3.63 9.30 12.78
C TYR A 213 -2.64 9.38 13.96
N LEU A 214 -1.75 10.38 13.98
CA LEU A 214 -0.76 10.53 15.06
C LEU A 214 -1.28 11.30 16.27
N GLN A 215 -2.46 11.92 16.16
CA GLN A 215 -3.08 12.63 17.29
C GLN A 215 -3.64 11.62 18.30
N THR A 216 -3.61 12.01 19.57
CA THR A 216 -4.10 11.18 20.68
C THR A 216 -5.32 11.77 21.36
N SER A 217 -5.51 13.09 21.26
CA SER A 217 -6.68 13.77 21.79
C SER A 217 -7.86 13.63 20.84
N THR A 218 -9.03 13.35 21.40
CA THR A 218 -10.31 13.43 20.69
C THR A 218 -11.02 14.75 20.97
N ASP A 219 -10.43 15.67 21.72
CA ASP A 219 -11.03 16.96 22.05
C ASP A 219 -11.45 17.69 20.76
N ARG A 220 -12.49 18.51 20.88
CA ARG A 220 -13.00 19.35 19.79
C ARG A 220 -13.04 20.80 20.25
N TYR A 221 -12.75 21.72 19.34
CA TYR A 221 -12.73 23.15 19.63
C TYR A 221 -13.68 23.88 18.68
N THR A 222 -14.46 24.80 19.22
CA THR A 222 -15.43 25.59 18.46
C THR A 222 -15.67 26.95 19.12
N PHE A 223 -16.50 27.77 18.48
CA PHE A 223 -17.01 29.03 19.00
C PHE A 223 -18.48 28.88 19.42
N ALA A 224 -18.98 29.85 20.21
CA ALA A 224 -20.39 29.91 20.53
C ALA A 224 -21.22 29.99 19.23
N ASP A 225 -22.32 29.26 19.21
CA ASP A 225 -23.26 29.13 18.08
C ASP A 225 -22.69 28.44 16.82
N ARG A 226 -21.43 27.95 16.84
CA ARG A 226 -20.86 27.14 15.76
C ARG A 226 -20.98 25.64 16.09
N PRO A 227 -21.68 24.85 15.23
CA PRO A 227 -21.87 23.43 15.48
C PRO A 227 -20.59 22.62 15.33
N VAL A 228 -20.47 21.55 16.11
CA VAL A 228 -19.52 20.45 15.95
C VAL A 228 -20.30 19.19 15.61
N PHE A 229 -19.83 18.43 14.62
CA PHE A 229 -20.48 17.19 14.19
C PHE A 229 -19.72 16.00 14.74
N LEU A 230 -20.34 15.30 15.69
CA LEU A 230 -19.75 14.18 16.40
C LEU A 230 -20.27 12.87 15.82
N ARG A 231 -19.35 12.02 15.37
CA ARG A 231 -19.66 10.69 14.86
C ARG A 231 -18.67 9.69 15.45
N PRO A 232 -19.12 8.71 16.26
CA PRO A 232 -18.24 7.68 16.77
C PRO A 232 -17.91 6.64 15.68
N LEU A 233 -16.69 6.12 15.75
CA LEU A 233 -16.27 4.89 15.11
C LEU A 233 -16.78 3.70 15.93
N LEU A 234 -17.23 2.66 15.23
CA LEU A 234 -17.83 1.47 15.83
C LEU A 234 -17.06 0.24 15.37
N GLU A 235 -16.76 -0.67 16.28
CA GLU A 235 -16.26 -2.01 15.94
C GLU A 235 -17.22 -3.06 16.49
N TYR A 236 -17.49 -4.07 15.66
CA TYR A 236 -18.30 -5.25 15.99
C TYR A 236 -19.79 -5.02 16.28
N PHE A 237 -20.37 -3.93 15.78
CA PHE A 237 -21.81 -3.70 15.83
C PHE A 237 -22.47 -4.08 14.50
N ASP A 238 -23.58 -4.81 14.55
CA ASP A 238 -24.36 -5.16 13.36
C ASP A 238 -25.53 -4.19 13.17
N ASN A 239 -26.23 -3.86 14.26
CA ASN A 239 -27.44 -3.04 14.33
C ASN A 239 -27.35 -2.06 15.52
N PRO A 240 -26.47 -1.05 15.45
CA PRO A 240 -26.24 -0.13 16.55
C PRO A 240 -27.43 0.81 16.79
N ARG A 241 -27.75 1.08 18.05
CA ARG A 241 -28.66 2.13 18.51
C ARG A 241 -27.91 3.14 19.37
N PHE A 242 -28.19 4.42 19.14
CA PHE A 242 -27.47 5.54 19.76
C PHE A 242 -28.32 6.27 20.78
N GLU A 243 -27.70 6.66 21.88
CA GLU A 243 -28.22 7.62 22.85
C GLU A 243 -27.13 8.65 23.13
N TRP A 244 -27.46 9.92 22.96
CA TRP A 244 -26.55 11.03 23.18
C TRP A 244 -26.85 11.76 24.47
N SER A 245 -25.82 12.23 25.16
CA SER A 245 -25.95 13.10 26.33
C SER A 245 -24.91 14.22 26.32
N VAL A 246 -25.27 15.38 26.84
CA VAL A 246 -24.35 16.51 27.07
C VAL A 246 -24.33 16.79 28.57
N ASP A 247 -23.14 16.76 29.18
CA ASP A 247 -22.92 16.94 30.63
C ASP A 247 -23.81 16.03 31.49
N GLY A 248 -24.03 14.80 31.01
CA GLY A 248 -24.86 13.79 31.66
C GLY A 248 -26.37 13.96 31.45
N GLN A 249 -26.82 15.01 30.76
CA GLN A 249 -28.21 15.19 30.37
C GLN A 249 -28.47 14.53 29.01
N VAL A 250 -29.40 13.57 28.97
CA VAL A 250 -29.82 12.89 27.74
C VAL A 250 -30.46 13.88 26.77
N MET A 251 -30.05 13.81 25.51
CA MET A 251 -30.59 14.59 24.41
C MET A 251 -31.74 13.81 23.77
N GLU A 252 -32.97 14.05 24.25
CA GLU A 252 -34.16 13.33 23.75
C GLU A 252 -34.34 13.52 22.24
N GLY A 253 -34.49 12.40 21.51
CA GLY A 253 -34.70 12.39 20.06
C GLY A 253 -33.41 12.27 19.23
N GLU A 254 -32.24 12.48 19.83
CA GLU A 254 -30.95 12.30 19.16
C GLU A 254 -30.55 10.82 19.18
N VAL A 255 -30.93 10.09 18.14
CA VAL A 255 -30.76 8.62 18.02
C VAL A 255 -29.95 8.19 16.79
N GLU A 256 -29.48 9.15 16.01
CA GLU A 256 -28.65 8.91 14.84
C GLU A 256 -27.17 8.72 15.24
N ARG A 257 -26.41 8.07 14.34
CA ARG A 257 -24.96 7.89 14.56
C ARG A 257 -24.19 9.21 14.55
N MET A 258 -24.72 10.25 13.90
CA MET A 258 -24.11 11.57 13.89
C MET A 258 -24.93 12.51 14.77
N PHE A 259 -24.27 13.21 15.69
CA PHE A 259 -24.89 14.21 16.55
C PHE A 259 -24.31 15.59 16.27
N LYS A 260 -25.20 16.56 16.04
CA LYS A 260 -24.86 17.97 15.82
C LYS A 260 -24.96 18.70 17.15
N PHE A 261 -23.83 19.00 17.76
CA PHE A 261 -23.77 19.76 19.01
C PHE A 261 -23.43 21.23 18.74
N THR A 262 -24.28 22.16 19.20
CA THR A 262 -24.04 23.60 19.09
C THR A 262 -23.99 24.23 20.49
N PRO A 263 -22.80 24.55 21.01
CA PRO A 263 -22.69 25.24 22.30
C PRO A 263 -23.15 26.70 22.16
N SER A 264 -24.01 27.16 23.07
CA SER A 264 -24.53 28.54 23.06
C SER A 264 -23.66 29.54 23.84
N ALA A 265 -22.64 29.06 24.55
CA ALA A 265 -21.77 29.89 25.37
C ALA A 265 -20.37 29.27 25.50
N PRO A 266 -19.33 30.08 25.78
CA PRO A 266 -18.02 29.56 26.12
C PRO A 266 -18.03 28.62 27.33
N GLY A 267 -17.24 27.55 27.26
CA GLY A 267 -17.18 26.52 28.29
C GLY A 267 -16.65 25.19 27.76
N GLU A 268 -16.43 24.24 28.67
CA GLU A 268 -16.13 22.86 28.34
C GLU A 268 -17.41 22.02 28.53
N TYR A 269 -17.71 21.21 27.52
CA TYR A 269 -18.86 20.32 27.49
C TYR A 269 -18.38 18.88 27.34
N THR A 270 -18.96 17.96 28.11
CA THR A 270 -18.73 16.51 27.95
C THR A 270 -19.87 15.92 27.14
N VAL A 271 -19.60 15.53 25.90
CA VAL A 271 -20.58 14.84 25.05
C VAL A 271 -20.31 13.34 25.11
N SER A 272 -21.34 12.56 25.41
CA SER A 272 -21.27 11.10 25.48
C SER A 272 -22.18 10.47 24.44
N CYS A 273 -21.71 9.39 23.81
CA CYS A 273 -22.52 8.53 22.96
C CYS A 273 -22.53 7.12 23.55
N THR A 274 -23.71 6.66 23.97
CA THR A 274 -23.94 5.28 24.38
C THR A 274 -24.51 4.51 23.21
N VAL A 275 -23.84 3.42 22.84
CA VAL A 275 -24.25 2.55 21.74
C VAL A 275 -24.61 1.18 22.27
N SER A 276 -25.76 0.67 21.85
CA SER A 276 -26.24 -0.67 22.20
C SER A 276 -26.61 -1.45 20.94
N GLU A 277 -26.51 -2.77 21.00
CA GLU A 277 -26.91 -3.65 19.91
C GLU A 277 -28.43 -3.88 19.93
N ASP A 278 -29.09 -3.75 18.78
CA ASP A 278 -30.52 -4.02 18.64
C ASP A 278 -30.83 -5.52 18.51
N THR A 279 -30.51 -6.28 19.55
CA THR A 279 -30.84 -7.71 19.60
C THR A 279 -32.22 -7.95 20.24
N PRO A 280 -32.97 -8.98 19.76
CA PRO A 280 -34.12 -9.50 20.47
C PRO A 280 -33.75 -9.88 21.89
N THR A 281 -34.59 -9.52 22.86
CA THR A 281 -34.34 -9.81 24.27
C THR A 281 -34.28 -11.32 24.50
N GLU A 282 -33.08 -11.85 24.77
CA GLU A 282 -32.90 -13.26 25.05
C GLU A 282 -33.39 -13.57 26.48
N LYS A 283 -34.30 -14.54 26.63
CA LYS A 283 -34.78 -14.96 27.94
C LYS A 283 -33.84 -16.00 28.55
N ILE A 284 -33.18 -15.66 29.65
CA ILE A 284 -32.41 -16.62 30.47
C ILE A 284 -33.37 -17.56 31.21
N SER A 285 -34.53 -17.05 31.63
CA SER A 285 -35.61 -17.86 32.20
C SER A 285 -36.97 -17.22 31.93
N ARG A 286 -38.06 -17.83 32.40
CA ARG A 286 -39.43 -17.26 32.29
C ARG A 286 -39.50 -15.80 32.74
N ASN A 287 -38.69 -15.41 33.73
CA ASN A 287 -38.73 -14.11 34.40
C ASN A 287 -37.40 -13.33 34.38
N ILE A 288 -36.39 -13.80 33.64
CA ILE A 288 -35.09 -13.14 33.58
C ILE A 288 -34.73 -12.98 32.11
N ASP A 289 -34.54 -11.73 31.72
CA ASP A 289 -34.04 -11.34 30.41
C ASP A 289 -32.53 -11.07 30.50
N LYS A 290 -31.78 -11.41 29.45
CA LYS A 290 -30.36 -11.08 29.31
C LYS A 290 -30.25 -9.56 29.14
N GLY A 291 -29.40 -8.93 29.93
CA GLY A 291 -29.14 -7.49 29.81
C GLY A 291 -28.57 -7.16 28.44
N LYS A 292 -28.98 -6.02 27.86
CA LYS A 292 -28.38 -5.52 26.62
C LYS A 292 -26.99 -4.97 26.91
N THR A 293 -26.01 -5.39 26.11
CA THR A 293 -24.67 -4.79 26.16
C THR A 293 -24.74 -3.40 25.56
N ALA A 294 -24.24 -2.42 26.30
CA ALA A 294 -24.08 -1.04 25.84
C ALA A 294 -22.68 -0.55 26.19
N VAL A 295 -22.10 0.23 25.30
CA VAL A 295 -20.76 0.81 25.44
C VAL A 295 -20.86 2.31 25.24
N THR A 296 -20.22 3.09 26.12
CA THR A 296 -20.26 4.55 26.08
C THR A 296 -18.88 5.10 25.76
N ALA A 297 -18.82 6.02 24.79
CA ALA A 297 -17.65 6.85 24.53
C ALA A 297 -17.95 8.31 24.89
N THR A 298 -16.92 9.05 25.28
CA THR A 298 -17.03 10.47 25.64
C THR A 298 -16.03 11.31 24.85
N VAL A 299 -16.43 12.53 24.50
CA VAL A 299 -15.58 13.54 23.88
C VAL A 299 -15.80 14.88 24.57
N LYS A 300 -14.72 15.62 24.80
CA LYS A 300 -14.80 16.99 25.31
C LYS A 300 -14.89 17.97 24.15
N VAL A 301 -15.90 18.84 24.19
CA VAL A 301 -16.06 19.96 23.27
C VAL A 301 -15.77 21.25 24.03
N VAL A 302 -14.75 22.00 23.59
CA VAL A 302 -14.32 23.26 24.16
C VAL A 302 -14.85 24.39 23.30
N CYS A 303 -15.84 25.13 23.81
CA CYS A 303 -16.28 26.38 23.22
C CYS A 303 -15.40 27.51 23.75
N VAL A 304 -14.55 28.09 22.91
CA VAL A 304 -13.59 29.13 23.34
C VAL A 304 -14.29 30.47 23.60
N ASP A 305 -13.81 31.22 24.59
CA ASP A 305 -14.27 32.59 24.90
C ASP A 305 -13.56 33.62 24.02
N LYS A 306 -13.71 33.47 22.70
CA LYS A 306 -13.11 34.32 21.66
C LYS A 306 -14.06 34.43 20.47
N LYS A 307 -13.87 35.45 19.65
CA LYS A 307 -14.43 35.47 18.29
C LYS A 307 -13.46 34.79 17.34
N GLU A 308 -14.00 34.26 16.24
CA GLU A 308 -13.20 33.65 15.18
C GLU A 308 -12.01 34.53 14.75
N GLN A 309 -12.27 35.80 14.43
CA GLN A 309 -11.25 36.74 13.97
C GLN A 309 -10.11 37.00 14.98
N ASP A 310 -10.32 36.72 16.27
CA ASP A 310 -9.29 36.92 17.31
C ASP A 310 -8.15 35.90 17.20
N GLY A 311 -8.38 34.76 16.55
CA GLY A 311 -7.37 33.73 16.28
C GLY A 311 -6.56 33.96 15.00
N PHE A 312 -6.92 34.95 14.18
CA PHE A 312 -6.27 35.19 12.90
C PHE A 312 -4.80 35.61 13.06
N ARG A 313 -3.89 34.85 12.45
CA ARG A 313 -2.44 35.09 12.52
C ARG A 313 -1.98 35.93 11.34
N ALA A 314 -1.85 37.24 11.56
CA ALA A 314 -1.41 38.19 10.54
C ALA A 314 0.13 38.27 10.35
N SER A 315 0.90 37.76 11.31
CA SER A 315 2.37 37.74 11.24
C SER A 315 2.82 36.65 10.26
N GLY A 316 3.73 36.96 9.34
CA GLY A 316 4.14 36.05 8.27
C GLY A 316 3.68 36.57 6.90
N SER A 317 4.49 36.34 5.88
CA SER A 317 4.20 36.82 4.51
C SER A 317 4.76 35.89 3.44
N SER A 318 5.13 34.66 3.81
CA SER A 318 5.57 33.68 2.83
C SER A 318 4.40 33.35 1.90
N LYS A 319 4.64 33.30 0.59
CA LYS A 319 3.66 32.73 -0.35
C LYS A 319 3.55 31.22 -0.23
N LEU A 320 4.61 30.56 0.26
CA LEU A 320 4.71 29.11 0.35
C LEU A 320 4.40 28.64 1.76
N TRP A 321 3.90 27.41 1.87
CA TRP A 321 3.75 26.67 3.12
C TRP A 321 5.02 26.72 3.98
N ASN A 322 4.86 26.56 5.29
CA ASN A 322 5.93 26.64 6.27
C ASN A 322 6.41 25.25 6.73
N LYS A 323 5.47 24.37 7.08
CA LYS A 323 5.76 23.10 7.76
C LYS A 323 4.82 21.98 7.33
N VAL A 324 5.37 20.78 7.12
CA VAL A 324 4.63 19.52 7.12
C VAL A 324 4.51 19.05 8.57
N TYR A 325 3.27 18.84 9.03
CA TYR A 325 2.98 18.40 10.40
C TYR A 325 2.86 16.89 10.48
N GLU A 326 2.30 16.27 9.45
CA GLU A 326 2.05 14.84 9.41
C GLU A 326 2.04 14.34 7.97
N TYR A 327 2.56 13.13 7.77
CA TYR A 327 2.50 12.40 6.52
C TYR A 327 2.23 10.93 6.82
N THR A 328 1.02 10.49 6.48
CA THR A 328 0.51 9.15 6.74
C THR A 328 -0.12 8.62 5.44
N PRO A 329 0.71 8.10 4.52
CA PRO A 329 0.23 7.55 3.26
C PRO A 329 -0.48 6.22 3.49
N ALA A 330 -1.32 5.85 2.53
CA ALA A 330 -1.75 4.48 2.36
C ALA A 330 -0.61 3.66 1.70
N PRO A 331 -0.69 2.33 1.65
CA PRO A 331 0.25 1.55 0.87
C PRO A 331 0.22 1.97 -0.62
N GLY A 332 1.39 1.99 -1.27
CA GLY A 332 1.51 2.40 -2.66
C GLY A 332 2.90 2.18 -3.25
N GLN A 333 2.98 2.25 -4.58
CA GLN A 333 4.15 1.88 -5.37
C GLN A 333 5.35 2.83 -5.18
N PHE A 334 5.13 4.06 -4.74
CA PHE A 334 6.21 5.01 -4.42
C PHE A 334 6.53 5.08 -2.92
N ILE A 335 5.82 4.29 -2.09
CA ILE A 335 6.11 4.18 -0.67
C ILE A 335 7.29 3.25 -0.44
N ASN A 336 8.25 3.69 0.38
CA ASN A 336 9.56 3.04 0.61
C ASN A 336 10.45 2.91 -0.65
N GLU A 337 10.12 3.60 -1.74
CA GLU A 337 10.77 3.46 -3.04
C GLU A 337 12.04 4.33 -3.12
N THR A 338 13.20 3.71 -3.33
CA THR A 338 14.52 4.38 -3.21
C THR A 338 15.13 4.85 -4.53
N SER A 339 14.45 4.66 -5.67
CA SER A 339 14.88 5.26 -6.93
C SER A 339 14.77 6.79 -6.87
N THR A 340 15.27 7.47 -7.90
CA THR A 340 15.11 8.92 -8.00
C THR A 340 13.65 9.37 -8.13
N ILE A 341 12.75 8.49 -8.59
CA ILE A 341 11.33 8.77 -8.79
C ILE A 341 10.64 8.88 -7.44
N GLY A 342 10.57 7.82 -6.64
CA GLY A 342 10.03 7.89 -5.28
C GLY A 342 10.92 8.73 -4.36
N GLY A 343 12.24 8.60 -4.47
CA GLY A 343 13.20 9.50 -3.82
C GLY A 343 13.31 9.33 -2.31
N MET A 344 12.83 8.22 -1.75
CA MET A 344 13.08 7.84 -0.36
C MET A 344 14.50 7.30 -0.18
N THR A 345 14.97 7.21 1.07
CA THR A 345 16.30 6.67 1.36
C THR A 345 16.25 5.25 1.92
N GLY A 346 15.07 4.78 2.31
CA GLY A 346 14.87 3.52 3.02
C GLY A 346 15.07 3.66 4.54
N ASN A 347 15.38 4.86 5.03
CA ASN A 347 15.57 5.13 6.46
C ASN A 347 14.34 5.77 7.12
N GLU A 348 13.29 6.06 6.34
CA GLU A 348 12.02 6.65 6.78
C GLU A 348 11.21 5.61 7.58
N THR A 349 11.68 5.27 8.78
CA THR A 349 11.14 4.22 9.66
C THR A 349 10.42 4.79 10.89
N SER A 350 10.32 6.12 10.98
CA SER A 350 9.49 6.82 11.98
C SER A 350 8.67 7.92 11.31
N PRO A 351 7.53 8.33 11.91
CA PRO A 351 6.73 9.41 11.38
C PRO A 351 7.51 10.72 11.20
N GLU A 352 8.44 11.04 12.11
CA GLU A 352 9.27 12.24 12.03
C GLU A 352 10.24 12.17 10.83
N ALA A 353 10.82 11.01 10.56
CA ALA A 353 11.70 10.80 9.41
C ALA A 353 10.91 10.91 8.09
N ALA A 354 9.71 10.33 8.04
CA ALA A 354 8.81 10.44 6.90
C ALA A 354 8.36 11.89 6.64
N VAL A 355 8.04 12.65 7.70
CA VAL A 355 7.73 14.09 7.61
C VAL A 355 8.94 14.90 7.15
N ALA A 356 10.15 14.59 7.63
CA ALA A 356 11.37 15.27 7.19
C ALA A 356 11.66 15.03 5.70
N TRP A 357 11.47 13.79 5.24
CA TRP A 357 11.55 13.43 3.81
C TRP A 357 10.51 14.21 2.99
N ALA A 358 9.23 14.16 3.37
CA ALA A 358 8.15 14.86 2.66
C ALA A 358 8.39 16.38 2.62
N THR A 359 8.88 16.95 3.73
CA THR A 359 9.26 18.36 3.81
C THR A 359 10.32 18.72 2.78
N GLN A 360 11.37 17.90 2.62
CA GLN A 360 12.42 18.17 1.64
C GLN A 360 11.89 18.00 0.21
N ARG A 361 11.09 16.95 -0.03
CA ARG A 361 10.49 16.66 -1.34
C ARG A 361 9.61 17.82 -1.84
N LEU A 362 8.73 18.35 -0.98
CA LEU A 362 7.90 19.52 -1.30
C LEU A 362 8.71 20.81 -1.50
N LYS A 363 9.84 21.00 -0.80
CA LYS A 363 10.73 22.16 -1.01
C LYS A 363 11.39 22.12 -2.38
N ASP A 364 11.74 20.92 -2.82
CA ASP A 364 12.31 20.67 -4.14
C ASP A 364 11.23 20.62 -5.25
N LYS A 365 9.94 20.79 -4.88
CA LYS A 365 8.77 20.69 -5.75
C LYS A 365 8.71 19.36 -6.50
N LEU A 366 9.04 18.28 -5.80
CA LEU A 366 8.94 16.91 -6.28
C LEU A 366 7.70 16.24 -5.65
N HIS A 367 7.18 15.21 -6.31
CA HIS A 367 5.99 14.52 -5.86
C HIS A 367 6.20 13.85 -4.49
N VAL A 368 5.22 14.04 -3.62
CA VAL A 368 4.97 13.23 -2.43
C VAL A 368 3.71 12.42 -2.71
N SER A 369 3.90 11.11 -2.85
CA SER A 369 2.83 10.15 -3.10
C SER A 369 2.02 9.90 -1.85
N LEU A 370 0.69 9.93 -1.96
CA LEU A 370 -0.19 9.61 -0.84
C LEU A 370 -0.56 8.12 -0.79
N GLY A 371 -0.20 7.35 -1.81
CA GLY A 371 -0.59 5.96 -1.97
C GLY A 371 -2.09 5.82 -2.26
N SER A 372 -2.63 4.64 -1.97
CA SER A 372 -4.06 4.36 -2.15
C SER A 372 -4.99 5.21 -1.27
N PHE A 373 -6.30 4.90 -1.28
CA PHE A 373 -7.33 5.67 -0.60
C PHE A 373 -6.97 6.03 0.85
N GLY A 374 -7.25 7.29 1.20
CA GLY A 374 -7.21 7.76 2.58
C GLY A 374 -5.82 8.18 3.05
N GLY A 375 -4.76 7.86 2.32
CA GLY A 375 -3.42 8.38 2.58
C GLY A 375 -3.37 9.90 2.46
N TYR A 376 -2.61 10.56 3.33
CA TYR A 376 -2.65 12.03 3.41
C TYR A 376 -1.35 12.69 3.86
N ILE A 377 -1.32 14.01 3.61
CA ILE A 377 -0.31 14.94 4.13
C ILE A 377 -1.00 16.15 4.76
N ILE A 378 -0.46 16.64 5.88
CA ILE A 378 -0.94 17.84 6.59
C ILE A 378 0.14 18.91 6.58
N VAL A 379 -0.20 20.10 6.12
CA VAL A 379 0.69 21.27 6.08
C VAL A 379 0.06 22.48 6.75
N GLY A 380 0.91 23.43 7.15
CA GLY A 380 0.46 24.74 7.62
C GLY A 380 1.35 25.87 7.12
N PHE A 381 0.86 27.09 7.29
CA PHE A 381 1.53 28.34 6.88
C PHE A 381 2.09 29.08 8.09
N ASP A 382 2.98 30.05 7.85
CA ASP A 382 3.50 30.93 8.91
C ASP A 382 2.50 32.00 9.34
N HIS A 383 1.33 32.06 8.70
CA HIS A 383 0.23 32.99 8.90
C HIS A 383 -1.10 32.28 8.58
N SER A 384 -2.23 32.90 8.88
CA SER A 384 -3.56 32.42 8.46
C SER A 384 -3.89 32.88 7.04
N ILE A 385 -4.42 31.99 6.20
CA ILE A 385 -4.90 32.32 4.86
C ILE A 385 -6.33 32.84 4.99
N PRO A 386 -6.62 34.11 4.62
CA PRO A 386 -7.97 34.65 4.71
C PRO A 386 -8.88 34.10 3.62
N ASN A 387 -10.16 33.96 3.94
CA ASN A 387 -11.21 33.86 2.93
C ASN A 387 -11.32 35.21 2.22
N SER A 388 -10.62 35.33 1.10
CA SER A 388 -10.31 36.62 0.47
C SER A 388 -11.41 37.14 -0.44
N GLY A 389 -12.33 36.26 -0.86
CA GLY A 389 -13.30 36.55 -1.92
C GLY A 389 -12.68 36.64 -3.33
N ASN A 390 -11.40 36.32 -3.48
CA ASN A 390 -10.74 36.19 -4.78
C ASN A 390 -11.31 34.99 -5.57
N GLN A 391 -10.84 34.80 -6.80
CA GLN A 391 -11.18 33.60 -7.57
C GLN A 391 -10.75 32.32 -6.83
N TYR A 392 -9.58 32.33 -6.20
CA TYR A 392 -9.07 31.26 -5.33
C TYR A 392 -8.26 31.89 -4.19
N ASP A 393 -8.30 31.26 -3.02
CA ASP A 393 -7.58 31.69 -1.81
C ASP A 393 -6.19 31.05 -1.72
N PHE A 394 -6.07 29.79 -2.15
CA PHE A 394 -4.80 29.07 -2.21
C PHE A 394 -4.79 28.09 -3.39
N CYS A 395 -3.62 27.53 -3.70
CA CYS A 395 -3.51 26.43 -4.66
C CYS A 395 -2.58 25.33 -4.17
N VAL A 396 -2.76 24.14 -4.75
CA VAL A 396 -1.90 22.98 -4.53
C VAL A 396 -1.37 22.51 -5.88
N GLN A 397 -0.10 22.12 -5.91
CA GLN A 397 0.58 21.56 -7.08
C GLN A 397 0.52 20.03 -7.05
N GLY A 398 0.27 19.40 -8.19
CA GLY A 398 0.31 17.95 -8.41
C GLY A 398 1.02 17.55 -9.71
N ASN A 399 0.77 16.33 -10.19
CA ASN A 399 1.30 15.78 -11.45
C ASN A 399 0.23 15.54 -12.52
N ALA A 400 -0.99 16.02 -12.34
CA ALA A 400 -2.08 15.72 -13.27
C ALA A 400 -1.93 16.33 -14.66
N PHE A 401 -2.26 15.54 -15.67
CA PHE A 401 -2.44 15.95 -17.07
C PHE A 401 -3.70 15.26 -17.65
N ASP A 402 -4.04 15.58 -18.91
CA ASP A 402 -5.24 15.01 -19.55
C ASP A 402 -5.17 13.47 -19.60
N GLY A 403 -6.18 12.83 -19.03
CA GLY A 403 -6.25 11.38 -18.83
C GLY A 403 -5.40 10.81 -17.68
N SER A 404 -4.83 11.65 -16.82
CA SER A 404 -4.06 11.25 -15.63
C SER A 404 -4.47 12.09 -14.41
N SER A 405 -5.71 11.93 -13.95
CA SER A 405 -6.21 12.58 -12.72
C SER A 405 -6.29 11.59 -11.54
N GLU A 406 -5.69 11.97 -10.40
CA GLU A 406 -5.60 11.15 -9.19
C GLU A 406 -6.10 11.96 -7.98
N PRO A 407 -7.42 12.22 -7.89
CA PRO A 407 -7.99 13.33 -7.15
C PRO A 407 -7.74 13.26 -5.62
N GLY A 408 -7.16 14.33 -5.09
CA GLY A 408 -7.03 14.56 -3.65
C GLY A 408 -8.18 15.37 -3.06
N ILE A 409 -8.82 14.86 -2.02
CA ILE A 409 -9.79 15.60 -1.18
C ILE A 409 -9.04 16.65 -0.36
N VAL A 410 -9.60 17.86 -0.30
CA VAL A 410 -9.02 18.97 0.45
C VAL A 410 -9.79 19.20 1.75
N TRP A 411 -9.08 19.14 2.85
CA TRP A 411 -9.57 19.49 4.17
C TRP A 411 -8.83 20.71 4.69
N VAL A 412 -9.53 21.59 5.40
CA VAL A 412 -8.96 22.80 6.00
C VAL A 412 -9.33 22.90 7.47
N MET A 413 -8.49 23.55 8.25
CA MET A 413 -8.67 23.71 9.70
C MET A 413 -8.21 25.10 10.16
N GLN A 414 -8.87 25.62 11.19
CA GLN A 414 -8.43 26.78 11.99
C GLN A 414 -7.77 26.31 13.29
N ASP A 415 -6.75 27.02 13.75
CA ASP A 415 -6.14 26.89 15.08
C ASP A 415 -6.98 27.66 16.12
N ILE A 416 -8.15 27.12 16.44
CA ILE A 416 -9.11 27.67 17.40
C ILE A 416 -8.53 27.68 18.82
N ASN A 417 -7.82 26.61 19.18
CA ASN A 417 -7.23 26.48 20.51
C ASN A 417 -5.96 27.35 20.69
N GLY A 418 -5.30 27.74 19.58
CA GLY A 418 -4.15 28.65 19.54
C GLY A 418 -2.82 28.00 19.89
N ASN A 419 -2.70 26.67 19.78
CA ASN A 419 -1.49 25.91 20.11
C ASN A 419 -0.52 25.76 18.93
N GLY A 420 -0.92 26.16 17.72
CA GLY A 420 -0.12 26.05 16.50
C GLY A 420 -0.02 24.63 15.93
N LEU A 421 -0.94 23.73 16.27
CA LEU A 421 -0.99 22.34 15.80
C LEU A 421 -2.30 22.05 15.05
N PRO A 422 -2.31 21.11 14.09
CA PRO A 422 -3.50 20.72 13.36
C PRO A 422 -4.34 19.70 14.16
N ASP A 423 -4.84 20.09 15.33
CA ASP A 423 -5.56 19.21 16.28
C ASP A 423 -6.97 19.72 16.65
N ASP A 424 -7.53 20.62 15.86
CA ASP A 424 -8.90 21.15 15.98
C ASP A 424 -9.88 20.49 14.97
N GLU A 425 -10.92 21.21 14.55
CA GLU A 425 -11.97 20.69 13.65
C GLU A 425 -11.56 20.79 12.16
N TRP A 426 -11.64 19.67 11.44
CA TRP A 426 -11.45 19.61 9.99
C TRP A 426 -12.75 19.90 9.24
N TYR A 427 -12.66 20.70 8.18
CA TYR A 427 -13.76 20.97 7.25
C TYR A 427 -13.35 20.54 5.84
N GLU A 428 -14.14 19.69 5.20
CA GLU A 428 -13.94 19.35 3.78
C GLU A 428 -14.25 20.59 2.93
N LEU A 429 -13.44 20.87 1.92
CA LEU A 429 -13.84 21.77 0.84
C LEU A 429 -14.64 20.97 -0.18
N LYS A 430 -15.92 21.29 -0.34
CA LYS A 430 -16.78 20.61 -1.31
C LYS A 430 -16.19 20.72 -2.71
N GLY A 431 -16.23 19.63 -3.47
CA GLY A 431 -15.90 19.58 -4.89
C GLY A 431 -17.10 19.24 -5.76
N SER A 432 -16.85 19.01 -7.04
CA SER A 432 -17.88 18.68 -8.05
C SER A 432 -18.68 17.40 -7.77
N GLU A 433 -18.17 16.50 -6.94
CA GLU A 433 -18.87 15.26 -6.57
C GLU A 433 -19.58 15.32 -5.20
N ALA A 434 -19.48 16.45 -4.48
CA ALA A 434 -20.11 16.57 -3.17
C ALA A 434 -21.64 16.37 -3.25
N GLY A 435 -22.16 15.49 -2.40
CA GLY A 435 -23.59 15.16 -2.31
C GLY A 435 -24.12 14.20 -3.38
N LYS A 436 -23.26 13.66 -4.25
CA LYS A 436 -23.64 12.58 -5.19
C LYS A 436 -23.75 11.25 -4.47
N GLU A 437 -24.64 10.38 -4.96
CA GLU A 437 -24.88 9.05 -4.37
C GLU A 437 -23.63 8.16 -4.41
N GLU A 438 -22.82 8.31 -5.46
CA GLU A 438 -21.60 7.54 -5.66
C GLU A 438 -20.40 8.07 -4.87
N THR A 439 -20.55 9.20 -4.17
CA THR A 439 -19.52 9.72 -3.24
C THR A 439 -19.84 9.31 -1.82
N ILE A 440 -18.97 8.47 -1.26
CA ILE A 440 -19.18 7.87 0.06
C ILE A 440 -18.41 8.68 1.10
N GLN A 441 -19.16 9.36 1.95
CA GLN A 441 -18.65 10.11 3.10
C GLN A 441 -18.33 9.17 4.26
N ASN A 442 -17.30 9.49 5.06
CA ASN A 442 -16.84 8.65 6.19
C ASN A 442 -16.52 7.20 5.77
N PHE A 443 -15.95 7.04 4.57
CA PHE A 443 -15.48 5.75 4.07
C PHE A 443 -14.19 5.37 4.78
N GLU A 444 -14.06 4.11 5.19
CA GLU A 444 -12.90 3.61 5.92
C GLU A 444 -12.28 2.45 5.16
N VAL A 445 -10.95 2.42 5.08
CA VAL A 445 -10.19 1.30 4.50
C VAL A 445 -9.12 0.88 5.48
N THR A 446 -9.12 -0.39 5.82
CA THR A 446 -8.09 -1.02 6.65
C THR A 446 -7.12 -1.77 5.76
N TYR A 447 -5.84 -1.43 5.85
CA TYR A 447 -4.75 -2.08 5.12
C TYR A 447 -4.02 -3.05 6.04
N TYR A 448 -3.61 -4.21 5.52
CA TYR A 448 -2.95 -5.27 6.28
C TYR A 448 -1.54 -5.50 5.77
N ARG A 449 -0.56 -5.43 6.68
CA ARG A 449 0.85 -5.64 6.35
C ARG A 449 1.05 -7.06 5.79
N PRO A 450 1.63 -7.20 4.59
CA PRO A 450 2.01 -8.51 4.09
C PRO A 450 3.19 -9.08 4.90
N GLU A 451 3.28 -10.41 4.96
CA GLU A 451 4.35 -11.10 5.70
C GLU A 451 5.63 -11.26 4.88
N GLY A 452 5.46 -11.46 3.57
CA GLY A 452 6.55 -11.60 2.62
C GLY A 452 6.87 -10.29 1.93
N LYS A 453 8.14 -10.13 1.58
CA LYS A 453 8.59 -9.07 0.68
C LYS A 453 7.89 -9.22 -0.67
N LYS A 454 7.61 -8.11 -1.32
CA LYS A 454 7.08 -8.06 -2.69
C LYS A 454 5.72 -8.76 -2.85
N MET A 455 4.96 -8.86 -1.75
CA MET A 455 3.58 -9.33 -1.76
C MET A 455 2.63 -8.13 -1.87
N ASP A 456 1.44 -8.42 -2.41
CA ASP A 456 0.34 -7.48 -2.46
C ASP A 456 -0.10 -7.07 -1.03
N VAL A 457 -0.60 -5.85 -0.87
CA VAL A 457 -1.11 -5.35 0.41
C VAL A 457 -2.63 -5.48 0.42
N GLN A 458 -3.16 -6.39 1.25
CA GLN A 458 -4.60 -6.59 1.37
C GLN A 458 -5.28 -5.37 2.00
N TRP A 459 -6.49 -5.06 1.57
CA TRP A 459 -7.35 -4.08 2.23
C TRP A 459 -8.80 -4.55 2.34
N ILE A 460 -9.51 -4.02 3.35
CA ILE A 460 -10.95 -4.21 3.58
C ILE A 460 -11.58 -2.84 3.87
N SER A 461 -12.70 -2.53 3.22
CA SER A 461 -13.44 -1.29 3.42
C SER A 461 -14.65 -1.44 4.34
N SER A 462 -15.12 -0.32 4.89
CA SER A 462 -16.28 -0.26 5.79
C SER A 462 -17.62 -0.69 5.18
N ASP A 463 -17.72 -0.77 3.86
CA ASP A 463 -18.88 -1.30 3.13
C ASP A 463 -18.76 -2.81 2.80
N GLY A 464 -17.71 -3.48 3.29
CA GLY A 464 -17.50 -4.92 3.14
C GLY A 464 -16.77 -5.34 1.86
N ARG A 465 -16.36 -4.40 0.99
CA ARG A 465 -15.46 -4.73 -0.12
C ARG A 465 -14.06 -5.04 0.40
N ASN A 466 -13.32 -5.81 -0.37
CA ASN A 466 -11.92 -6.12 -0.11
C ASN A 466 -11.16 -6.20 -1.44
N GLY A 467 -9.84 -6.07 -1.35
CA GLY A 467 -8.96 -6.14 -2.50
C GLY A 467 -7.50 -5.97 -2.11
N TRP A 468 -6.70 -5.53 -3.07
CA TRP A 468 -5.25 -5.46 -2.97
C TRP A 468 -4.73 -4.13 -3.50
N VAL A 469 -3.64 -3.65 -2.90
CA VAL A 469 -2.65 -2.81 -3.57
C VAL A 469 -1.61 -3.78 -4.16
N ASP A 470 -1.63 -3.94 -5.47
CA ASP A 470 -0.82 -4.96 -6.16
C ASP A 470 0.66 -4.58 -6.15
N TYR A 471 1.54 -5.52 -5.83
CA TYR A 471 2.97 -5.32 -5.91
C TYR A 471 3.48 -5.50 -7.35
N LEU A 472 3.91 -4.42 -7.97
CA LEU A 472 4.32 -4.40 -9.37
C LEU A 472 5.82 -4.67 -9.55
N SER A 473 6.21 -5.93 -9.36
CA SER A 473 7.62 -6.39 -9.39
C SER A 473 8.39 -6.12 -10.69
N ALA A 474 7.70 -5.84 -11.80
CA ALA A 474 8.32 -5.49 -13.07
C ALA A 474 8.87 -4.05 -13.10
N TYR A 475 8.37 -3.17 -12.22
CA TYR A 475 8.69 -1.74 -12.20
C TYR A 475 9.34 -1.28 -10.90
N HIS A 476 9.12 -2.04 -9.82
CA HIS A 476 9.46 -1.64 -8.46
C HIS A 476 10.29 -2.72 -7.75
N THR A 477 11.15 -2.30 -6.84
CA THR A 477 12.18 -3.17 -6.24
C THR A 477 12.23 -3.16 -4.72
N GLN A 478 11.60 -2.17 -4.07
CA GLN A 478 11.52 -2.06 -2.63
C GLN A 478 10.78 -3.26 -2.02
N ASP A 479 11.14 -3.62 -0.80
CA ASP A 479 10.62 -4.85 -0.17
C ASP A 479 9.11 -4.80 0.10
N TYR A 480 8.54 -3.61 0.38
CA TYR A 480 7.15 -3.45 0.79
C TYR A 480 6.55 -2.14 0.29
N TYR A 481 5.29 -2.19 -0.14
CA TYR A 481 4.47 -0.98 -0.37
C TYR A 481 3.80 -0.47 0.92
N TYR A 482 3.73 -1.30 1.96
CA TYR A 482 3.21 -0.90 3.28
C TYR A 482 4.20 0.08 3.96
N PRO A 483 3.77 1.25 4.46
CA PRO A 483 4.69 2.26 5.00
C PRO A 483 5.54 1.73 6.15
N ALA A 484 6.86 1.91 6.08
CA ALA A 484 7.81 1.35 7.06
C ALA A 484 7.70 1.98 8.46
N TRP A 485 7.10 3.17 8.59
CA TRP A 485 6.93 3.90 9.85
C TRP A 485 5.60 3.67 10.55
N ILE A 486 4.69 2.90 9.95
CA ILE A 486 3.52 2.34 10.64
C ILE A 486 3.99 1.07 11.33
N SER A 487 3.76 0.93 12.62
CA SER A 487 4.28 -0.21 13.41
C SER A 487 3.30 -1.37 13.47
N GLU A 488 2.02 -1.05 13.41
CA GLU A 488 0.91 -1.98 13.49
C GLU A 488 0.87 -2.87 12.24
N ASN A 489 0.39 -4.11 12.41
CA ASN A 489 0.18 -5.03 11.28
C ASN A 489 -1.06 -4.68 10.45
N SER A 490 -1.88 -3.75 10.92
CA SER A 490 -2.95 -3.16 10.13
C SER A 490 -3.28 -1.77 10.66
N TYR A 491 -3.73 -0.89 9.78
CA TYR A 491 -4.18 0.45 10.13
C TYR A 491 -5.33 0.88 9.23
N THR A 492 -6.19 1.75 9.76
CA THR A 492 -7.41 2.21 9.08
C THR A 492 -7.28 3.68 8.76
N LEU A 493 -7.58 4.03 7.52
CA LEU A 493 -7.67 5.41 7.04
C LEU A 493 -9.12 5.72 6.69
N THR A 494 -9.57 6.93 7.06
CA THR A 494 -10.96 7.38 6.90
C THR A 494 -11.00 8.68 6.11
N GLY A 495 -11.96 8.81 5.20
CA GLY A 495 -12.12 10.00 4.37
C GLY A 495 -13.36 9.95 3.48
N THR A 496 -13.37 10.80 2.47
CA THR A 496 -14.40 10.85 1.43
C THR A 496 -13.93 10.09 0.20
N CYS A 497 -14.65 9.04 -0.19
CA CYS A 497 -14.33 8.24 -1.36
C CYS A 497 -15.17 8.70 -2.56
N LEU A 498 -14.49 9.18 -3.58
CA LEU A 498 -15.07 9.49 -4.89
C LEU A 498 -15.28 8.21 -5.68
N ALA A 499 -16.25 8.24 -6.60
CA ALA A 499 -16.38 7.22 -7.61
C ALA A 499 -15.15 7.25 -8.53
N ALA A 500 -14.47 6.13 -8.69
CA ALA A 500 -13.31 6.02 -9.58
C ALA A 500 -13.73 6.22 -11.04
N ARG A 501 -12.92 6.97 -11.82
CA ARG A 501 -13.15 7.22 -13.25
C ARG A 501 -12.04 6.69 -14.14
N ASN A 502 -11.29 5.69 -13.67
CA ASN A 502 -10.27 5.04 -14.47
C ASN A 502 -10.90 4.02 -15.43
N THR A 503 -10.50 4.07 -16.69
CA THR A 503 -10.98 3.16 -17.75
C THR A 503 -9.81 2.60 -18.54
N GLN A 504 -9.97 1.40 -19.10
CA GLN A 504 -8.99 0.81 -19.99
C GLN A 504 -9.55 0.73 -21.41
N ASP A 505 -8.83 1.28 -22.38
CA ASP A 505 -9.18 1.11 -23.78
C ASP A 505 -8.99 -0.34 -24.21
N SER A 506 -10.08 -0.98 -24.64
CA SER A 506 -10.11 -2.41 -24.97
C SER A 506 -9.25 -2.82 -26.19
N GLN A 507 -8.81 -1.86 -27.02
CA GLN A 507 -8.03 -2.14 -28.24
C GLN A 507 -6.53 -1.96 -28.02
N THR A 508 -6.16 -0.91 -27.30
CA THR A 508 -4.77 -0.50 -27.05
C THR A 508 -4.25 -1.00 -25.70
N GLY A 509 -5.15 -1.27 -24.74
CA GLY A 509 -4.81 -1.62 -23.37
C GLY A 509 -4.35 -0.44 -22.50
N TYR A 510 -4.41 0.79 -23.03
CA TYR A 510 -4.05 2.00 -22.29
C TYR A 510 -5.10 2.38 -21.26
N TRP A 511 -4.62 2.88 -20.12
CA TRP A 511 -5.45 3.38 -19.05
C TRP A 511 -5.65 4.88 -19.20
N ASP A 512 -6.85 5.33 -18.86
CA ASP A 512 -7.29 6.72 -18.84
C ASP A 512 -7.93 6.98 -17.48
N ASN A 513 -7.26 7.79 -16.65
CA ASN A 513 -7.76 8.26 -15.36
C ASN A 513 -8.46 9.61 -15.58
N GLN A 514 -9.78 9.57 -15.83
CA GLN A 514 -10.54 10.74 -16.24
C GLN A 514 -10.68 11.78 -15.12
N SER A 515 -10.79 13.04 -15.53
CA SER A 515 -10.88 14.17 -14.62
C SER A 515 -12.23 14.32 -13.92
N TYR A 516 -12.20 15.09 -12.85
CA TYR A 516 -13.34 15.61 -12.11
C TYR A 516 -13.47 17.11 -12.39
N ASP A 517 -14.68 17.67 -12.34
CA ASP A 517 -14.91 19.01 -12.89
C ASP A 517 -14.17 20.12 -12.12
N TRP A 518 -14.06 20.00 -10.80
CA TRP A 518 -13.34 20.93 -9.90
C TRP A 518 -13.34 20.42 -8.45
N GLY A 519 -12.47 21.01 -7.62
CA GLY A 519 -12.46 20.87 -6.16
C GLY A 519 -11.49 19.82 -5.61
N TYR A 520 -10.59 19.31 -6.44
CA TYR A 520 -9.67 18.22 -6.07
C TYR A 520 -8.24 18.58 -6.47
N VAL A 521 -7.28 18.17 -5.63
CA VAL A 521 -5.85 18.24 -5.96
C VAL A 521 -5.53 17.17 -7.00
N ASP A 522 -4.50 17.41 -7.80
CA ASP A 522 -3.98 16.42 -8.75
C ASP A 522 -5.05 15.95 -9.73
N ASN A 523 -5.77 16.93 -10.26
CA ASN A 523 -6.95 16.70 -11.09
C ASN A 523 -6.94 17.66 -12.28
N PHE A 524 -7.21 17.13 -13.47
CA PHE A 524 -7.26 17.89 -14.71
C PHE A 524 -8.64 18.55 -14.94
N GLY A 525 -9.11 19.31 -13.95
CA GLY A 525 -10.44 19.92 -13.92
C GLY A 525 -10.55 21.34 -14.53
N ASN A 526 -11.62 22.06 -14.23
CA ASN A 526 -11.83 23.46 -14.64
C ASN A 526 -11.19 24.47 -13.68
N ASP A 527 -10.67 24.01 -12.55
CA ASP A 527 -10.04 24.81 -11.51
C ASP A 527 -8.52 24.93 -11.65
N GLN A 528 -7.99 24.53 -12.80
CA GLN A 528 -6.59 24.67 -13.13
C GLN A 528 -6.20 26.15 -13.25
N ILE A 529 -5.01 26.49 -12.76
CA ILE A 529 -4.44 27.83 -12.86
C ILE A 529 -3.04 27.79 -13.47
N GLU A 530 -2.59 28.92 -14.02
CA GLU A 530 -1.27 29.03 -14.65
C GLU A 530 -0.13 28.77 -13.66
N GLY A 531 0.97 28.14 -14.11
CA GLY A 531 2.23 28.02 -13.36
C GLY A 531 2.94 26.66 -13.45
N GLY A 532 2.23 25.61 -13.89
CA GLY A 532 2.78 24.27 -14.15
C GLY A 532 2.55 23.81 -15.59
N SER A 533 3.03 22.61 -15.91
CA SER A 533 2.83 21.99 -17.21
C SER A 533 1.55 21.15 -17.21
N THR A 534 0.65 21.42 -18.15
CA THR A 534 -0.53 20.60 -18.40
C THR A 534 -0.27 19.46 -19.39
N VAL A 535 0.95 19.38 -19.94
CA VAL A 535 1.33 18.38 -20.95
C VAL A 535 1.91 17.12 -20.30
N ASP A 536 2.77 17.30 -19.30
CA ASP A 536 3.39 16.21 -18.54
C ASP A 536 3.03 16.28 -17.04
N GLY A 537 2.14 17.21 -16.69
CA GLY A 537 1.64 17.39 -15.33
C GLY A 537 2.61 18.05 -14.36
N SER A 538 3.86 18.32 -14.74
CA SER A 538 4.88 18.80 -13.81
C SER A 538 4.48 20.11 -13.11
N GLY A 539 4.12 19.98 -11.82
CA GLY A 539 3.69 21.10 -10.98
C GLY A 539 2.38 21.74 -11.44
N GLN A 540 1.49 20.99 -12.10
CA GLN A 540 0.14 21.46 -12.46
C GLN A 540 -0.60 21.92 -11.20
N ARG A 541 -1.41 22.98 -11.29
CA ARG A 541 -1.98 23.69 -10.14
C ARG A 541 -3.50 23.70 -10.16
N ASN A 542 -4.13 23.28 -9.07
CA ASN A 542 -5.57 23.49 -8.83
C ASN A 542 -5.78 24.58 -7.77
N GLY A 543 -6.71 25.50 -8.04
CA GLY A 543 -7.09 26.58 -7.13
C GLY A 543 -8.26 26.21 -6.22
N PHE A 544 -8.23 26.67 -4.97
CA PHE A 544 -9.23 26.34 -3.95
C PHE A 544 -9.81 27.58 -3.27
N LYS A 545 -11.08 27.48 -2.84
CA LYS A 545 -11.80 28.52 -2.13
C LYS A 545 -12.15 28.05 -0.72
N ILE A 546 -11.84 28.85 0.29
CA ILE A 546 -12.20 28.58 1.69
C ILE A 546 -13.73 28.62 1.87
N SER A 547 -14.42 29.43 1.07
CA SER A 547 -15.90 29.48 1.05
C SER A 547 -16.56 28.16 0.61
N ASN A 548 -15.81 27.19 0.07
CA ASN A 548 -16.31 25.85 -0.20
C ASN A 548 -16.29 24.92 1.02
N ALA A 549 -15.78 25.37 2.18
CA ALA A 549 -15.78 24.58 3.40
C ALA A 549 -17.21 24.22 3.84
N ILE A 550 -17.44 22.94 4.11
CA ILE A 550 -18.73 22.41 4.54
C ILE A 550 -18.63 21.71 5.89
N HIS A 551 -19.74 21.74 6.61
CA HIS A 551 -20.02 20.85 7.72
C HIS A 551 -20.35 19.45 7.21
N ALA A 552 -20.37 18.47 8.12
CA ALA A 552 -20.67 17.07 7.78
C ALA A 552 -22.09 16.86 7.21
N ASP A 553 -23.03 17.77 7.47
CA ASP A 553 -24.37 17.78 6.87
C ASP A 553 -24.43 18.48 5.49
N GLY A 554 -23.28 18.91 4.96
CA GLY A 554 -23.16 19.61 3.68
C GLY A 554 -23.48 21.11 3.73
N THR A 555 -23.87 21.64 4.89
CA THR A 555 -24.10 23.09 5.05
C THR A 555 -22.78 23.87 5.06
N GLU A 556 -22.81 25.12 4.63
CA GLU A 556 -21.60 25.95 4.53
C GLU A 556 -21.03 26.29 5.91
N ALA A 557 -19.74 26.02 6.11
CA ALA A 557 -19.04 26.31 7.37
C ALA A 557 -18.70 27.80 7.55
N ASN A 558 -18.68 28.56 6.44
CA ASN A 558 -18.47 30.02 6.44
C ASN A 558 -17.20 30.48 7.18
N LEU A 559 -16.10 29.74 7.02
CA LEU A 559 -14.83 30.06 7.67
C LEU A 559 -14.27 31.41 7.17
N GLN A 560 -13.78 32.24 8.10
CA GLN A 560 -13.16 33.52 7.77
C GLN A 560 -11.70 33.38 7.33
N TYR A 561 -11.03 32.31 7.76
CA TYR A 561 -9.64 32.00 7.44
C TYR A 561 -9.34 30.52 7.73
N ILE A 562 -8.17 30.06 7.32
CA ILE A 562 -7.64 28.73 7.65
C ILE A 562 -6.16 28.83 8.06
N ASP A 563 -5.68 27.81 8.75
CA ASP A 563 -4.32 27.70 9.28
C ASP A 563 -3.59 26.45 8.76
N PHE A 564 -4.34 25.38 8.56
CA PHE A 564 -3.82 24.09 8.11
C PHE A 564 -4.63 23.56 6.94
N ILE A 565 -3.94 22.79 6.10
CA ILE A 565 -4.50 22.11 4.94
C ILE A 565 -4.08 20.65 5.02
N LYS A 566 -5.03 19.74 4.84
CA LYS A 566 -4.79 18.30 4.66
C LYS A 566 -5.26 17.88 3.28
N ILE A 567 -4.38 17.23 2.52
CA ILE A 567 -4.71 16.62 1.23
C ILE A 567 -4.75 15.12 1.45
N GLN A 568 -5.83 14.49 1.01
CA GLN A 568 -6.08 13.06 1.21
C GLN A 568 -6.48 12.40 -0.10
N CYS A 569 -5.86 11.27 -0.45
CA CYS A 569 -6.21 10.50 -1.64
C CYS A 569 -7.68 10.07 -1.59
N GLY A 570 -8.46 10.51 -2.59
CA GLY A 570 -9.92 10.43 -2.60
C GLY A 570 -10.48 9.18 -3.29
N VAL A 571 -9.66 8.30 -3.83
CA VAL A 571 -10.12 7.17 -4.66
C VAL A 571 -9.51 5.86 -4.19
N LEU A 572 -10.33 4.81 -4.11
CA LEU A 572 -9.88 3.43 -3.91
C LEU A 572 -9.95 2.70 -5.26
N ALA A 573 -8.91 2.82 -6.07
CA ALA A 573 -8.84 2.18 -7.40
C ALA A 573 -7.39 1.89 -7.81
N LYS A 574 -7.26 1.10 -8.88
CA LYS A 574 -5.98 0.79 -9.56
C LYS A 574 -6.18 0.73 -11.06
N SER A 575 -5.14 1.10 -11.81
CA SER A 575 -5.08 1.13 -13.27
C SER A 575 -4.08 0.10 -13.79
N GLY A 576 -4.29 -1.16 -13.42
CA GLY A 576 -3.49 -2.31 -13.88
C GLY A 576 -1.98 -2.11 -13.64
N TRP A 577 -1.20 -2.11 -14.71
CA TRP A 577 0.26 -1.96 -14.66
C TRP A 577 0.73 -0.56 -14.25
N LEU A 578 -0.17 0.44 -14.19
CA LEU A 578 0.13 1.76 -13.61
C LEU A 578 0.07 1.74 -12.08
N GLY A 579 -0.50 0.70 -11.47
CA GLY A 579 -0.65 0.60 -10.01
C GLY A 579 -1.92 1.26 -9.48
N GLU A 580 -1.93 1.50 -8.18
CA GLU A 580 -2.98 2.26 -7.50
C GLU A 580 -3.10 3.69 -8.04
N VAL A 581 -4.32 4.23 -8.04
CA VAL A 581 -4.54 5.67 -8.27
C VAL A 581 -4.13 6.40 -7.00
N SER A 582 -3.09 7.23 -7.09
CA SER A 582 -2.47 7.90 -5.94
C SER A 582 -2.36 9.40 -6.19
N THR A 583 -2.95 10.20 -5.31
CA THR A 583 -2.74 11.64 -5.36
C THR A 583 -1.27 11.99 -5.11
N GLU A 584 -0.69 12.79 -6.00
CA GLU A 584 0.67 13.29 -5.90
C GLU A 584 0.69 14.78 -5.55
N VAL A 585 1.45 15.15 -4.51
CA VAL A 585 1.51 16.54 -4.02
C VAL A 585 2.92 17.12 -4.17
N PHE A 586 3.04 18.29 -4.79
CA PHE A 586 4.33 18.93 -5.10
C PHE A 586 4.57 20.18 -4.26
N SER A 587 3.53 20.97 -3.98
CA SER A 587 3.65 22.22 -3.21
C SER A 587 2.30 22.85 -2.87
N PHE A 588 2.33 23.84 -1.97
CA PHE A 588 1.17 24.62 -1.53
C PHE A 588 1.51 26.11 -1.58
N GLU A 589 0.59 26.94 -2.07
CA GLU A 589 0.78 28.38 -2.20
C GLU A 589 -0.45 29.17 -1.74
N ASP A 590 -0.26 30.19 -0.92
CA ASP A 590 -1.27 31.21 -0.60
C ASP A 590 -1.36 32.21 -1.76
N LEU A 591 -2.56 32.36 -2.33
CA LEU A 591 -2.85 33.25 -3.47
C LEU A 591 -3.31 34.65 -3.03
N THR A 592 -3.43 34.89 -1.73
CA THR A 592 -3.81 36.18 -1.14
C THR A 592 -2.61 37.11 -0.90
N LYS A 593 -1.38 36.62 -1.16
CA LYS A 593 -0.12 37.33 -0.97
C LYS A 593 0.51 37.85 -2.24
#